data_AF-A0A919F7G5-F1
#
_entry.id   AF-A0A919F7G5-F1
#
_cell.length_a   1.000
_cell.length_b   1.000
_cell.length_c   1.000
_cell.angle_alpha   90.00
_cell.angle_beta   90.00
_cell.angle_gamma   90.00
#
_symmetry.space_group_name_H-M   'P 1'
#
loop_
_entity.id
_entity.type
_entity.pdbx_description
1 polymer ?
#
loop_
_entity_poly.entity_id
_entity_poly.type
_entity_poly.pdbx_seq_one_letter_code
_entity_poly.pdbx_strand_id
1 'polypeptide(L)' 'MPDRSPTCPGPLDFRPAVTRMGSRRGGHARAALYAHVIDGKRYSTRQVAERLGVHYDTARERIKRAQHPLTWAALEAGNR' A
#
# COMPACT_ATOMS: atom_id res chain seq x y z
N MET A 1 55.95 -21.40 -27.98
CA MET A 1 54.68 -22.07 -27.62
C MET A 1 54.08 -21.34 -26.43
N PRO A 2 53.00 -20.55 -26.53
CA PRO A 2 52.28 -20.07 -25.35
C PRO A 2 51.08 -20.98 -25.07
N ASP A 3 51.11 -21.64 -23.92
CA ASP A 3 49.99 -22.38 -23.34
C ASP A 3 48.93 -21.37 -22.88
N ARG A 4 47.77 -21.34 -23.56
CA ARG A 4 46.60 -20.56 -23.16
C ARG A 4 45.58 -21.51 -22.55
N SER A 5 45.77 -21.80 -21.28
CA SER A 5 44.75 -22.42 -20.44
C SER A 5 43.59 -21.42 -20.22
N PRO A 6 42.33 -21.75 -20.54
CA PRO A 6 41.20 -20.90 -20.18
C PRO A 6 40.84 -21.13 -18.71
N THR A 7 41.07 -20.13 -17.87
CA THR A 7 40.60 -20.12 -16.49
C THR A 7 39.07 -20.07 -16.48
N CYS A 8 38.43 -21.14 -16.00
CA CYS A 8 36.98 -21.19 -15.81
C CYS A 8 36.51 -20.03 -14.92
N PRO A 9 35.46 -19.27 -15.29
CA PRO A 9 34.83 -18.35 -14.35
C PRO A 9 34.09 -19.16 -13.29
N GLY A 10 34.31 -18.83 -12.01
CA GLY A 10 33.67 -19.49 -10.87
C GLY A 10 32.14 -19.48 -10.95
N PRO A 11 31.46 -20.32 -10.14
CA PRO A 11 30.02 -20.46 -10.22
C PRO A 11 29.35 -19.13 -9.90
N LEU A 12 28.55 -18.62 -10.84
CA LEU A 12 27.64 -17.51 -10.61
C LEU A 12 26.67 -17.93 -9.51
N ASP A 13 26.91 -17.39 -8.33
CA ASP A 13 26.07 -17.52 -7.15
C ASP A 13 24.68 -16.96 -7.49
N PHE A 14 23.75 -17.87 -7.81
CA PHE A 14 22.34 -17.57 -8.02
C PHE A 14 21.75 -17.11 -6.68
N ARG A 15 21.97 -15.84 -6.32
CA ARG A 15 21.27 -15.20 -5.20
C ARG A 15 19.82 -15.02 -5.63
N PRO A 16 18.83 -15.71 -5.02
CA PRO A 16 17.45 -15.37 -5.28
C PRO A 16 17.24 -13.98 -4.69
N ALA A 17 16.95 -13.00 -5.55
CA ALA A 17 16.37 -11.74 -5.11
C ALA A 17 15.01 -12.09 -4.48
N VAL A 18 14.99 -12.28 -3.17
CA VAL A 18 13.74 -12.50 -2.44
C VAL A 18 12.97 -11.18 -2.48
N THR A 19 12.23 -10.95 -3.57
CA THR A 19 11.18 -9.95 -3.58
C THR A 19 10.19 -10.38 -2.53
N ARG A 20 10.21 -9.72 -1.37
CA ARG A 20 9.25 -9.90 -0.29
C ARG A 20 7.90 -9.35 -0.77
N MET A 21 7.27 -10.04 -1.70
CA MET A 21 5.89 -9.80 -2.07
C MET A 21 5.04 -10.21 -0.88
N GLY A 22 4.73 -9.25 -0.01
CA GLY A 22 3.65 -9.41 0.95
C GLY A 22 2.42 -9.88 0.18
N SER A 23 1.93 -11.07 0.50
CA SER A 23 0.77 -11.66 -0.18
C SER A 23 -0.38 -10.64 -0.16
N ARG A 24 -0.97 -10.36 -1.33
CA ARG A 24 -2.13 -9.46 -1.48
C ARG A 24 -3.22 -9.79 -0.44
N ARG A 25 -3.41 -11.08 -0.13
CA ARG A 25 -4.36 -11.56 0.90
C ARG A 25 -4.04 -11.03 2.31
N GLY A 26 -2.77 -11.00 2.71
CA GLY A 26 -2.35 -10.45 4.00
C GLY A 26 -2.52 -8.93 4.09
N GLY A 27 -2.34 -8.22 2.96
CA GLY A 27 -2.63 -6.79 2.85
C GLY A 27 -4.12 -6.46 3.02
N HIS A 28 -5.00 -7.23 2.37
CA HIS A 28 -6.45 -7.06 2.49
C HIS A 28 -6.96 -7.35 3.90
N ALA A 29 -6.47 -8.41 4.56
CA ALA A 29 -6.86 -8.73 5.93
C ALA A 29 -6.49 -7.60 6.92
N ARG A 30 -5.31 -7.00 6.77
CA ARG A 30 -4.91 -5.82 7.56
C ARG A 30 -5.76 -4.59 7.24
N ALA A 31 -6.08 -4.36 5.97
CA ALA A 31 -6.91 -3.22 5.57
C ALA A 31 -8.35 -3.29 6.13
N ALA A 32 -8.90 -4.50 6.30
CA ALA A 32 -10.21 -4.70 6.91
C ALA A 32 -10.27 -4.28 8.38
N LEU A 33 -9.16 -4.42 9.12
CA LEU A 33 -9.07 -3.98 10.53
C LEU A 33 -9.14 -2.46 10.69
N TYR A 34 -8.73 -1.72 9.65
CA TYR A 34 -8.75 -0.25 9.61
C TYR A 34 -9.86 0.29 8.69
N ALA A 35 -10.89 -0.52 8.43
CA ALA A 35 -12.01 -0.07 7.61
C ALA A 35 -12.94 0.84 8.42
N HIS A 36 -13.15 2.05 7.91
CA HIS A 36 -14.06 3.04 8.49
C HIS A 36 -15.45 2.91 7.85
N VAL A 37 -16.51 3.04 8.66
CA VAL A 37 -17.88 3.06 8.15
C VAL A 37 -18.17 4.47 7.66
N ILE A 38 -18.34 4.63 6.35
CA ILE A 38 -18.69 5.88 5.68
C ILE A 38 -20.00 5.64 4.94
N ASP A 39 -21.03 6.43 5.25
CA ASP A 39 -22.39 6.28 4.68
C ASP A 39 -22.91 4.82 4.73
N GLY A 40 -22.67 4.15 5.86
CA GLY A 40 -23.11 2.77 6.11
C GLY A 40 -22.28 1.67 5.42
N LYS A 41 -21.25 2.03 4.65
CA LYS A 41 -20.35 1.06 3.99
C LYS A 41 -18.93 1.13 4.57
N ARG A 42 -18.27 -0.03 4.68
CA ARG A 42 -16.89 -0.10 5.16
C ARG A 42 -15.91 0.22 4.04
N TYR A 43 -15.12 1.25 4.24
CA TYR A 43 -14.05 1.66 3.34
C TYR A 43 -12.72 1.70 4.09
N SER A 44 -11.68 1.14 3.49
CA SER A 44 -10.32 1.32 3.99
C SER A 44 -9.83 2.74 3.71
N THR A 45 -8.93 3.27 4.55
CA THR A 45 -8.31 4.60 4.34
C THR A 45 -7.70 4.75 2.94
N ARG A 46 -7.18 3.66 2.35
CA ARG A 46 -6.66 3.67 0.98
C ARG A 46 -7.75 3.86 -0.06
N GLN A 47 -8.88 3.17 0.07
CA GLN A 47 -10.03 3.37 -0.83
C GLN A 47 -10.60 4.77 -0.70
N VAL A 48 -10.59 5.34 0.51
CA VAL A 48 -10.99 6.73 0.74
C VAL A 48 -10.02 7.69 0.05
N ALA A 49 -8.71 7.47 0.17
CA ALA A 49 -7.68 8.26 -0.50
C ALA A 49 -7.81 8.21 -2.02
N GLU A 50 -7.97 7.01 -2.59
CA GLU A 50 -8.20 6.79 -4.02
C GLU A 50 -9.47 7.49 -4.50
N ARG A 51 -10.56 7.47 -3.72
CA ARG A 51 -11.82 8.13 -4.08
C ARG A 51 -11.76 9.65 -3.99
N LEU A 52 -11.03 10.19 -3.01
CA LEU A 52 -10.85 11.63 -2.83
C LEU A 52 -9.72 12.20 -3.70
N GLY A 53 -8.93 11.35 -4.36
CA GLY A 53 -7.76 11.78 -5.13
C GLY A 53 -6.65 12.40 -4.29
N VAL A 54 -6.57 12.06 -2.99
CA VAL A 54 -5.59 12.63 -2.05
C VAL A 54 -4.60 11.59 -1.56
N HIS A 55 -3.50 12.05 -0.96
CA HIS A 55 -2.53 11.16 -0.34
C HIS A 55 -3.14 10.38 0.85
N TYR A 56 -2.62 9.18 1.10
CA TYR A 56 -3.11 8.30 2.17
C TYR A 56 -3.12 9.00 3.55
N ASP A 57 -2.05 9.69 3.91
CA ASP A 57 -1.97 10.42 5.18
C ASP A 57 -2.97 11.57 5.26
N THR A 58 -3.22 12.26 4.15
CA THR A 58 -4.25 13.31 4.07
C THR A 58 -5.64 12.72 4.30
N ALA A 59 -5.95 11.58 3.67
CA ALA A 59 -7.21 10.87 3.91
C ALA A 59 -7.32 10.40 5.37
N ARG A 60 -6.24 9.88 5.95
CA ARG A 60 -6.19 9.45 7.35
C ARG A 60 -6.47 10.61 8.32
N GLU A 61 -5.82 11.75 8.12
CA GLU A 61 -6.03 12.93 8.95
C GLU A 61 -7.44 13.52 8.77
N ARG A 62 -8.00 13.48 7.56
CA ARG A 62 -9.39 13.88 7.32
C ARG A 62 -10.39 12.97 8.04
N ILE A 63 -10.19 11.65 7.98
CA ILE A 63 -11.05 10.70 8.68
C ILE A 63 -11.01 10.94 10.20
N LYS A 64 -9.83 11.26 10.75
CA LYS A 64 -9.69 11.59 12.19
C LYS A 64 -10.38 12.91 12.58
N ARG A 65 -10.34 13.91 11.70
CA ARG A 65 -10.89 15.25 11.96
C ARG A 65 -12.37 15.38 11.57
N ALA A 66 -12.88 14.46 10.77
CA ALA A 66 -14.26 14.46 10.32
C ALA A 66 -15.21 14.31 11.51
N GLN A 67 -16.30 15.06 11.46
CA GLN A 67 -17.36 14.93 12.45
C GLN A 67 -18.12 13.62 12.22
N HIS A 68 -18.38 12.88 13.30
CA HIS A 68 -19.19 11.68 13.23
C HIS A 68 -20.68 12.05 13.12
N PRO A 69 -21.47 11.35 12.29
CA PRO A 69 -21.12 10.17 11.49
C PRO A 69 -20.26 10.50 10.25
N LEU A 70 -19.33 9.60 9.93
CA LEU A 70 -18.46 9.72 8.75
C LEU A 70 -19.31 9.64 7.47
N THR A 71 -19.37 10.75 6.75
CA THR A 71 -20.08 10.88 5.46
C THR A 71 -19.10 11.36 4.38
N TRP A 72 -19.37 11.06 3.11
CA TRP A 72 -18.52 11.58 2.03
C TRP A 72 -18.50 13.12 2.00
N ALA A 73 -19.64 13.77 2.29
CA ALA A 73 -19.75 15.22 2.35
C ALA A 73 -18.82 15.84 3.42
N ALA A 74 -18.74 15.24 4.60
CA ALA A 74 -17.84 15.73 5.66
C ALA A 74 -16.35 15.56 5.29
N LEU A 75 -16.02 14.51 4.54
CA LEU A 75 -14.64 14.25 4.08
C LEU A 75 -14.22 15.17 2.92
N GLU A 76 -15.15 15.56 2.05
CA GLU A 76 -14.94 16.52 0.97
C GLU A 76 -14.89 17.96 1.46
N ALA A 77 -15.72 18.33 2.45
CA ALA A 77 -15.72 19.67 3.04
C ALA A 77 -14.37 20.05 3.66
N GLY A 78 -13.60 19.08 4.18
CA GLY A 78 -12.24 19.28 4.67
C GLY A 78 -11.17 19.51 3.57
N ASN A 79 -11.57 19.70 2.31
CA ASN A 79 -10.70 20.03 1.17
C ASN A 79 -10.76 21.50 0.75
N ARG A 80 -11.60 22.32 1.39
CA ARG A 80 -11.81 23.73 1.03
C ARG A 80 -11.06 24.68 1.94
#